data_AF-A0ABD2YYH6-F1
#
_entry.id   AF-A0ABD2YYH6-F1
#
_cell.length_a   1.000
_cell.length_b   1.000
_cell.length_c   1.000
_cell.angle_alpha   90.00
_cell.angle_beta   90.00
_cell.angle_gamma   90.00
#
_symmetry.space_group_name_H-M   'P 1'
#
loop_
_entity.id
_entity.type
_entity.pdbx_description
1 polymer ?
#
loop_
_entity_poly.entity_id
_entity_poly.type
_entity_poly.pdbx_seq_one_letter_code
_entity_poly.pdbx_strand_id
1 'polypeptide(L)'
;MPKISPGKLQSIQVLEGDGKSVGSIRLWTYVMGTPVIAKDKIDAIDEENKTITFGLIGGEVTNYFKSFKATLQAIVQGGINIVKWTLEYEKANDDVPTPHSHLDFLINCSRDVDAYLLKSQN
;
A
#
# COMPACT_ATOMS: atom_id res chain seq x y z
N MET A 1 -0.82 -9.20 7.37
CA MET A 1 -1.33 -7.80 7.36
C MET A 1 -2.66 -7.64 8.10
N PRO A 2 -3.77 -8.34 7.81
CA PRO A 2 -5.03 -8.08 8.54
C PRO A 2 -4.95 -8.42 10.04
N LYS A 3 -4.18 -9.47 10.40
CA LYS A 3 -3.89 -9.80 11.81
C LYS A 3 -2.98 -8.79 12.53
N ILE A 4 -2.26 -7.96 11.78
CA ILE A 4 -1.30 -6.98 12.31
C ILE A 4 -2.02 -5.68 12.64
N SER A 5 -2.97 -5.26 11.79
CA SER A 5 -3.76 -4.03 11.99
C SER A 5 -5.25 -4.27 11.74
N PRO A 6 -5.94 -5.04 12.59
CA PRO A 6 -7.31 -5.48 12.33
C PRO A 6 -8.33 -4.33 12.29
N GLY A 7 -8.04 -3.21 12.98
CA GLY A 7 -8.91 -2.02 12.95
C GLY A 7 -8.79 -1.19 11.66
N LYS A 8 -7.67 -1.29 10.94
CA LYS A 8 -7.41 -0.53 9.71
C LYS A 8 -7.57 -1.38 8.45
N LEU A 9 -7.17 -2.64 8.51
CA LEU A 9 -7.18 -3.57 7.39
C LEU A 9 -8.03 -4.78 7.71
N GLN A 10 -9.18 -4.88 7.06
CA GLN A 10 -10.17 -5.91 7.32
C GLN A 10 -9.87 -7.19 6.54
N SER A 11 -9.55 -7.07 5.24
CA SER A 11 -9.25 -8.24 4.42
C SER A 11 -8.29 -7.93 3.27
N ILE A 12 -7.55 -8.96 2.85
CA ILE A 12 -6.84 -9.02 1.57
C ILE A 12 -7.26 -10.32 0.91
N GLN A 13 -7.74 -10.23 -0.32
CA GLN A 13 -8.08 -11.39 -1.13
C GLN A 13 -7.21 -11.39 -2.38
N VAL A 14 -6.59 -12.53 -2.69
CA VAL A 14 -5.87 -12.70 -3.97
C VAL A 14 -6.89 -13.08 -5.02
N LEU A 15 -7.02 -12.26 -6.06
CA LEU A 15 -7.94 -12.51 -7.17
C LEU A 15 -7.24 -13.24 -8.31
N GLU A 16 -5.98 -12.88 -8.59
CA GLU A 16 -5.15 -13.50 -9.61
C GLU A 16 -3.70 -13.62 -9.14
N GLY A 17 -3.02 -14.69 -9.55
CA GLY A 17 -1.66 -15.00 -9.14
C GLY A 17 -1.55 -15.52 -7.71
N ASP A 18 -0.42 -15.23 -7.06
CA ASP A 18 -0.10 -15.70 -5.71
C ASP A 18 -0.17 -14.58 -4.65
N GLY A 19 -0.46 -13.36 -5.08
CA GLY A 19 -0.55 -12.17 -4.23
C GLY A 19 0.80 -11.55 -3.86
N LYS A 20 1.90 -12.04 -4.42
CA LYS A 20 3.27 -11.63 -4.09
C LYS A 20 4.12 -11.31 -5.31
N SER A 21 3.96 -12.03 -6.41
CA SER A 21 4.71 -11.80 -7.64
C SER A 21 4.10 -10.69 -8.49
N VAL A 22 4.93 -10.09 -9.34
CA VAL A 22 4.50 -9.15 -10.37
C VAL A 22 3.36 -9.75 -11.19
N GLY A 23 2.34 -8.94 -11.46
CA GLY A 23 1.12 -9.37 -12.14
C GLY A 23 0.01 -9.83 -11.21
N SER A 24 0.30 -10.18 -9.95
CA SER A 24 -0.74 -10.56 -8.98
C SER A 24 -1.74 -9.43 -8.75
N ILE A 25 -3.02 -9.78 -8.69
CA ILE A 25 -4.12 -8.84 -8.44
C ILE A 25 -4.74 -9.17 -7.08
N ARG A 26 -4.94 -8.13 -6.26
CA ARG A 26 -5.49 -8.29 -4.92
C ARG A 26 -6.62 -7.30 -4.67
N LEU A 27 -7.61 -7.74 -3.90
CA LEU A 27 -8.70 -6.93 -3.40
C LEU A 27 -8.48 -6.63 -1.93
N TRP A 28 -8.47 -5.35 -1.60
CA TRP A 28 -8.26 -4.82 -0.27
C TRP A 28 -9.56 -4.27 0.28
N THR A 29 -9.86 -4.60 1.53
CA THR A 29 -10.92 -3.96 2.32
C THR A 29 -10.27 -3.34 3.55
N TYR A 30 -10.30 -2.03 3.64
CA TYR A 30 -9.65 -1.27 4.72
C TYR A 30 -10.53 -0.10 5.17
N VAL A 31 -10.15 0.57 6.27
CA VAL A 31 -10.93 1.64 6.87
C VAL A 31 -10.13 2.93 6.87
N MET A 32 -10.66 3.98 6.22
CA MET A 32 -10.17 5.36 6.26
C MET A 32 -11.28 6.28 6.76
N GLY A 33 -11.74 6.03 8.00
CA GLY A 33 -12.97 6.62 8.55
C GLY A 33 -14.19 5.76 8.26
N THR A 34 -14.41 5.42 6.99
CA THR A 34 -15.38 4.42 6.53
C THR A 34 -14.67 3.25 5.86
N PRO A 35 -15.33 2.08 5.72
CA PRO A 35 -14.83 1.00 4.89
C PRO A 35 -14.65 1.47 3.44
N VAL A 36 -13.51 1.09 2.85
CA VAL A 36 -13.11 1.39 1.47
C VAL A 36 -12.64 0.10 0.81
N ILE A 37 -13.05 -0.09 -0.44
CA ILE A 37 -12.56 -1.19 -1.28
C ILE A 37 -11.60 -0.64 -2.34
N ALA A 38 -10.41 -1.25 -2.44
CA ALA A 38 -9.47 -0.99 -3.51
C ALA A 38 -8.97 -2.29 -4.14
N LYS A 39 -8.71 -2.26 -5.44
CA LYS A 39 -8.07 -3.36 -6.15
C LYS A 39 -6.71 -2.90 -6.65
N ASP A 40 -5.69 -3.67 -6.32
CA ASP A 40 -4.33 -3.38 -6.77
C ASP A 40 -3.75 -4.50 -7.61
N LYS A 41 -2.71 -4.14 -8.37
CA LYS A 41 -1.84 -5.04 -9.10
C LYS A 41 -0.40 -4.76 -8.66
N ILE A 42 0.40 -5.81 -8.48
CA ILE A 42 1.83 -5.66 -8.31
C ILE A 42 2.44 -5.37 -9.69
N ASP A 43 2.84 -4.13 -9.91
CA ASP A 43 3.36 -3.65 -11.19
C ASP A 43 4.83 -3.99 -11.38
N ALA A 44 5.63 -3.87 -10.30
CA ALA A 44 7.06 -4.12 -10.34
C ALA A 44 7.61 -4.57 -8.98
N ILE A 45 8.65 -5.39 -9.03
CA ILE A 45 9.50 -5.74 -7.88
C ILE A 45 10.94 -5.58 -8.35
N ASP A 46 11.71 -4.82 -7.59
CA ASP A 46 13.14 -4.64 -7.79
C ASP A 46 13.86 -5.09 -6.52
N GLU A 47 14.50 -6.26 -6.58
CA GLU A 47 15.19 -6.83 -5.42
C GLU A 47 16.49 -6.08 -5.08
N GLU A 48 17.16 -5.52 -6.09
CA GLU A 48 18.41 -4.77 -5.93
C GLU A 48 18.14 -3.47 -5.17
N ASN A 49 17.15 -2.70 -5.63
CA ASN A 49 16.74 -1.45 -4.99
C ASN A 49 15.75 -1.65 -3.83
N LYS A 50 15.36 -2.90 -3.55
CA LYS A 50 14.39 -3.30 -2.51
C LYS A 50 13.08 -2.52 -2.64
N THR A 51 12.54 -2.45 -3.86
CA THR A 51 11.28 -1.74 -4.14
C THR A 51 10.18 -2.69 -4.57
N ILE A 52 8.94 -2.31 -4.24
CA ILE A 52 7.73 -2.91 -4.80
C ILE A 52 6.79 -1.77 -5.21
N THR A 53 6.31 -1.81 -6.44
CA THR A 53 5.33 -0.84 -6.96
C THR A 53 3.97 -1.50 -7.13
N PHE A 54 2.95 -0.85 -6.61
CA PHE A 54 1.55 -1.26 -6.68
C PHE A 54 0.77 -0.26 -7.52
N GLY A 55 0.05 -0.74 -8.53
CA GLY A 55 -0.89 0.05 -9.31
C GLY A 55 -2.31 -0.19 -8.83
N LEU A 56 -3.06 0.87 -8.52
CA LEU A 56 -4.49 0.74 -8.23
C LEU A 56 -5.26 0.66 -9.55
N ILE A 57 -6.00 -0.42 -9.71
CA ILE A 57 -6.70 -0.78 -10.96
C ILE A 57 -8.22 -0.89 -10.78
N GLY A 58 -8.74 -0.57 -9.59
CA GLY A 58 -10.18 -0.49 -9.37
C GLY A 58 -10.55 -0.20 -7.92
N GLY A 59 -11.85 -0.14 -7.67
CA GLY A 59 -12.42 0.23 -6.38
C GLY A 59 -12.71 1.73 -6.28
N GLU A 60 -12.92 2.20 -5.07
CA GLU A 60 -13.35 3.59 -4.85
C GLU A 60 -12.27 4.60 -5.21
N VAL A 61 -10.99 4.25 -5.04
CA VAL A 61 -9.86 5.15 -5.30
C VAL A 61 -9.79 5.57 -6.78
N THR A 62 -10.16 4.70 -7.71
CA THR A 62 -10.14 5.01 -9.15
C THR A 62 -11.24 5.98 -9.58
N ASN A 63 -12.22 6.28 -8.71
CA ASN A 63 -13.20 7.33 -8.98
C ASN A 63 -12.60 8.74 -8.83
N TYR A 64 -11.51 8.87 -8.06
CA TYR A 64 -10.85 10.14 -7.76
C TYR A 64 -9.55 10.32 -8.55
N PHE A 65 -8.89 9.23 -8.92
CA PHE A 65 -7.61 9.25 -9.63
C PHE A 65 -7.68 8.42 -10.90
N LYS A 66 -7.30 8.99 -12.04
CA LYS A 66 -7.17 8.27 -13.32
C LYS A 66 -6.03 7.27 -13.28
N SER A 67 -4.95 7.62 -12.59
CA SER A 67 -3.84 6.74 -12.31
C SER A 67 -3.39 6.95 -10.88
N PHE A 68 -3.05 5.86 -10.19
CA PHE A 68 -2.51 5.91 -8.84
C PHE A 68 -1.58 4.73 -8.63
N LYS A 69 -0.31 5.03 -8.32
CA LYS A 69 0.71 4.07 -7.98
C LYS A 69 1.31 4.39 -6.63
N ALA A 70 1.58 3.35 -5.86
CA ALA A 70 2.29 3.44 -4.60
C ALA A 70 3.54 2.56 -4.67
N THR A 71 4.70 3.16 -4.43
CA THR A 71 5.97 2.45 -4.39
C THR A 71 6.49 2.42 -2.95
N LEU A 72 6.71 1.21 -2.45
CA LEU A 72 7.37 0.93 -1.18
C LEU A 72 8.85 0.67 -1.45
N GLN A 73 9.74 1.34 -0.72
CA GLN A 73 11.17 1.11 -0.77
C GLN A 73 11.74 0.93 0.64
N ALA A 74 12.55 -0.11 0.81
CA ALA A 74 13.34 -0.32 2.03
C ALA A 74 14.78 0.15 1.82
N ILE A 75 15.23 1.13 2.61
CA ILE A 75 16.55 1.74 2.52
C ILE A 75 17.32 1.48 3.82
N VAL A 76 18.59 1.10 3.71
CA VAL A 76 19.50 1.02 4.85
C VAL A 76 20.52 2.15 4.74
N GLN A 77 20.49 3.10 5.68
CA GLN A 77 21.39 4.26 5.67
C GLN A 77 22.00 4.45 7.06
N GLY A 78 23.33 4.32 7.15
CA GLY A 78 24.05 4.56 8.41
C GLY A 78 23.60 3.66 9.58
N GLY A 79 23.17 2.43 9.29
CA GLY A 79 22.65 1.49 10.30
C GLY A 79 21.17 1.70 10.65
N ILE A 80 20.50 2.67 10.04
CA ILE A 80 19.06 2.92 10.21
C ILE A 80 18.31 2.30 9.02
N ASN A 81 17.26 1.53 9.33
CA ASN A 81 16.32 1.02 8.33
C ASN A 81 15.19 2.03 8.13
N ILE A 82 15.01 2.49 6.89
CA ILE A 82 14.01 3.48 6.50
C ILE A 82 13.04 2.81 5.52
N VAL A 83 11.75 2.93 5.81
CA VAL A 83 10.69 2.61 4.86
C VAL A 83 10.22 3.90 4.20
N LYS A 84 10.38 4.01 2.88
CA LYS A 84 9.93 5.14 2.08
C LYS A 84 8.73 4.72 1.24
N TRP A 85 7.65 5.50 1.32
CA TRP A 85 6.53 5.43 0.39
C TRP A 85 6.60 6.58 -0.59
N THR A 86 6.30 6.31 -1.86
CA THR A 86 6.17 7.32 -2.92
C THR A 86 4.85 7.09 -3.64
N LEU A 87 4.07 8.16 -3.83
CA LEU A 87 2.79 8.13 -4.53
C LEU A 87 2.92 8.89 -5.84
N GLU A 88 2.59 8.22 -6.94
CA GLU A 88 2.50 8.80 -8.28
C GLU A 88 1.05 8.74 -8.72
N TYR A 89 0.45 9.88 -9.07
CA TYR A 89 -0.99 9.94 -9.33
C TYR A 89 -1.36 11.00 -10.36
N GLU A 90 -2.45 10.74 -11.07
CA GLU A 90 -3.15 11.71 -11.91
C GLU A 90 -4.58 11.86 -11.37
N LYS A 91 -4.94 13.08 -10.98
CA LYS A 91 -6.29 13.38 -10.49
C LYS A 91 -7.33 13.24 -11.61
N ALA A 92 -8.55 12.85 -11.27
CA ALA A 92 -9.67 12.84 -12.21
C ALA A 92 -10.03 14.26 -12.68
N ASN A 93 -9.92 15.25 -11.79
CA ASN A 93 -10.12 16.67 -12.04
C ASN A 93 -9.43 17.50 -10.94
N ASP A 94 -9.43 18.83 -11.07
CA ASP A 94 -8.72 19.74 -10.15
C ASP A 94 -9.33 19.78 -8.74
N ASP A 95 -10.61 19.44 -8.59
CA ASP A 95 -11.31 19.43 -7.29
C ASP A 95 -10.90 18.25 -6.41
N VAL A 96 -10.30 17.21 -6.98
CA VAL A 96 -9.82 16.06 -6.21
C VAL A 96 -8.63 16.51 -5.34
N PRO A 97 -8.66 16.27 -4.02
CA PRO A 97 -7.56 16.65 -3.13
C PRO A 97 -6.30 15.81 -3.40
N THR A 98 -5.15 16.30 -2.97
CA THR A 98 -3.92 15.49 -2.99
C THR A 98 -4.07 14.31 -2.01
N PRO A 99 -3.49 13.13 -2.31
CA PRO A 99 -3.73 11.90 -1.55
C PRO A 99 -2.91 11.81 -0.24
N HIS A 100 -2.77 12.91 0.51
CA HIS A 100 -2.04 12.91 1.79
C HIS A 100 -2.63 11.90 2.79
N SER A 101 -3.95 11.77 2.85
CA SER A 101 -4.62 10.78 3.69
C SER A 101 -4.23 9.33 3.35
N HIS A 102 -3.99 9.02 2.07
CA HIS A 102 -3.56 7.70 1.64
C HIS A 102 -2.11 7.44 2.06
N LEU A 103 -1.25 8.47 1.94
CA LEU A 103 0.13 8.39 2.41
C LEU A 103 0.20 8.14 3.93
N ASP A 104 -0.58 8.89 4.72
CA ASP A 104 -0.67 8.71 6.17
C ASP A 104 -1.14 7.30 6.54
N PHE A 105 -2.14 6.78 5.81
CA PHE A 105 -2.61 5.41 6.00
C PHE A 105 -1.50 4.38 5.77
N LEU A 106 -0.73 4.50 4.67
CA LEU A 106 0.39 3.60 4.36
C LEU A 106 1.51 3.68 5.40
N ILE A 107 1.85 4.88 5.87
CA ILE A 107 2.83 5.10 6.95
C ILE A 107 2.35 4.41 8.23
N ASN A 108 1.08 4.60 8.59
CA ASN A 108 0.51 3.99 9.79
C ASN A 108 0.45 2.45 9.71
N CYS A 109 0.16 1.89 8.54
CA CYS A 109 0.25 0.44 8.34
C CYS A 109 1.70 -0.06 8.48
N SER A 110 2.67 0.70 7.97
CA SER A 110 4.09 0.36 8.06
C SER A 110 4.58 0.37 9.51
N ARG A 111 4.11 1.34 10.32
CA ARG A 111 4.37 1.37 11.78
C ARG A 111 3.78 0.18 12.52
N ASP A 112 2.57 -0.25 12.15
CA ASP A 112 1.94 -1.42 12.78
C ASP A 112 2.74 -2.70 12.47
N VAL A 113 3.27 -2.82 11.24
CA VAL A 113 4.16 -3.92 10.85
C VAL A 113 5.47 -3.88 11.62
N ASP A 114 6.11 -2.71 11.71
CA ASP A 114 7.36 -2.53 12.46
C ASP A 114 7.18 -2.94 13.95
N ALA A 115 6.14 -2.42 14.60
CA ALA A 115 5.83 -2.77 15.98
C ALA A 115 5.52 -4.26 16.19
N TYR A 116 4.86 -4.90 15.23
CA TYR A 116 4.61 -6.34 15.26
C TYR A 116 5.89 -7.16 15.11
N LEU A 117 6.77 -6.78 14.18
CA LEU A 117 8.04 -7.45 13.94
C LEU A 117 8.97 -7.33 15.16
N LEU A 118 9.05 -6.16 15.78
CA LEU A 118 9.82 -5.94 17.01
C LEU A 118 9.33 -6.80 18.18
N LYS A 119 8.01 -7.00 18.30
CA LYS A 119 7.44 -7.91 19.32
C LYS A 119 7.73 -9.37 19.03
N SER A 120 7.83 -9.77 17.76
CA SER A 120 8.10 -11.16 17.37
C SER A 120 9.58 -11.57 17.48
N GLN A 121 10.47 -10.63 17.81
CA GLN A 121 11.89 -10.89 18.05
C GLN A 121 12.22 -11.18 19.53
N ASN A 122 11.22 -11.17 20.42
CA ASN A 122 11.36 -11.48 21.85
C ASN A 122 10.58 -12.74 22.24
#